data_AF-A0A7C1Z6I3-F1
#
_entry.id   AF-A0A7C1Z6I3-F1
#
_cell.length_a   1.000
_cell.length_b   1.000
_cell.length_c   1.000
_cell.angle_alpha   90.00
_cell.angle_beta   90.00
_cell.angle_gamma   90.00
#
_symmetry.space_group_name_H-M   'P 1'
#
loop_
_entity.id
_entity.type
_entity.pdbx_description
1 polymer ?
#
loop_
_entity_poly.entity_id
_entity_poly.type
_entity_poly.pdbx_seq_one_letter_code
_entity_poly.pdbx_strand_id
1 'polypeptide(L)' 'MPRRSDKKKKRSAPGISELEADIAYFDARLSLLGRPVTPYQKAQARACRLLEELLIQKLARMRGNPQKKPAEK' A
#
# COMPACT_ATOMS: atom_id res chain seq x y z
N MET A 1 28.76 -31.52 -6.90
CA MET A 1 28.15 -30.53 -5.99
C MET A 1 27.03 -29.79 -6.72
N PRO A 2 25.73 -30.08 -6.50
CA PRO A 2 24.66 -29.34 -7.17
C PRO A 2 24.44 -27.98 -6.50
N ARG A 3 24.40 -26.92 -7.32
CA ARG A 3 24.16 -25.54 -6.92
C ARG A 3 22.71 -25.38 -6.43
N ARG A 4 22.54 -24.80 -5.23
CA ARG A 4 21.25 -24.46 -4.64
C ARG A 4 20.46 -23.60 -5.63
N SER A 5 19.25 -24.05 -5.96
CA SER A 5 18.31 -23.36 -6.83
C SER A 5 17.74 -22.14 -6.11
N ASP A 6 18.13 -20.94 -6.54
CA ASP A 6 17.53 -19.66 -6.15
C ASP A 6 16.06 -19.60 -6.63
N LYS A 7 15.15 -20.15 -5.83
CA LYS A 7 13.71 -19.95 -6.00
C LYS A 7 13.41 -18.46 -5.77
N LYS A 8 13.23 -17.69 -6.85
CA LYS A 8 12.76 -16.31 -6.81
C LYS A 8 11.42 -16.24 -6.06
N LYS A 9 11.46 -15.82 -4.80
CA LYS A 9 10.29 -15.64 -3.94
C LYS A 9 9.42 -14.53 -4.56
N LYS A 10 8.31 -14.90 -5.21
CA LYS A 10 7.34 -13.92 -5.73
C LYS A 10 6.84 -13.10 -4.53
N ARG A 11 7.09 -11.80 -4.52
CA ARG A 11 6.51 -10.89 -3.51
C ARG A 11 5.00 -10.97 -3.65
N SER A 12 4.32 -11.53 -2.66
CA SER A 12 2.86 -11.56 -2.62
C SER A 12 2.35 -10.12 -2.59
N ALA A 13 1.26 -9.85 -3.30
CA ALA A 13 0.57 -8.57 -3.15
C ALA A 13 0.12 -8.41 -1.69
N PRO A 14 0.16 -7.18 -1.14
CA PRO A 14 -0.24 -6.95 0.23
C PRO A 14 -1.73 -7.26 0.43
N GLY A 15 -2.06 -7.82 1.58
CA GLY A 15 -3.42 -8.16 1.99
C GLY A 15 -4.25 -6.92 2.37
N ILE A 16 -5.56 -7.12 2.60
CA ILE A 16 -6.49 -6.03 3.00
C ILE A 16 -6.02 -5.37 4.30
N SER A 17 -5.70 -6.16 5.33
CA SER A 17 -5.27 -5.64 6.64
C SER A 17 -3.93 -4.90 6.59
N GLU A 18 -3.00 -5.33 5.72
CA GLU A 18 -1.73 -4.65 5.52
C GLU A 18 -1.94 -3.27 4.87
N LEU A 19 -2.84 -3.18 3.88
CA LEU A 19 -3.21 -1.91 3.26
C LEU A 19 -3.91 -0.96 4.25
N GLU A 20 -4.78 -1.49 5.11
CA GLU A 20 -5.44 -0.69 6.16
C GLU A 20 -4.44 -0.14 7.18
N ALA A 21 -3.46 -0.96 7.58
CA ALA A 21 -2.38 -0.53 8.47
C ALA A 21 -1.53 0.58 7.83
N ASP A 22 -1.19 0.45 6.55
CA ASP A 22 -0.43 1.46 5.82
C ASP A 22 -1.21 2.78 5.69
N ILE A 23 -2.52 2.72 5.40
CA ILE A 23 -3.39 3.91 5.35
C ILE A 23 -3.40 4.61 6.72
N ALA A 24 -3.66 3.86 7.80
CA ALA A 24 -3.68 4.41 9.15
C ALA A 24 -2.32 5.03 9.55
N TYR A 25 -1.22 4.43 9.11
CA TYR A 25 0.12 4.99 9.32
C TYR A 25 0.30 6.34 8.61
N PHE A 26 -0.12 6.47 7.35
CA PHE A 26 0.02 7.73 6.61
C PHE A 26 -0.88 8.82 7.17
N ASP A 27 -2.11 8.49 7.58
CA ASP A 27 -3.02 9.42 8.24
C ASP A 27 -2.43 9.92 9.57
N ALA A 28 -1.94 9.02 10.42
CA ALA A 28 -1.25 9.36 11.65
C ALA A 28 0.00 10.22 11.40
N ARG A 29 0.76 9.94 10.33
CA ARG A 29 1.94 10.72 9.97
C ARG A 29 1.59 12.13 9.52
N LEU A 30 0.52 12.29 8.74
CA LEU A 30 0.02 13.59 8.32
C LEU A 30 -0.48 14.41 9.52
N SER A 31 -1.19 13.76 10.44
CA SER A 31 -1.65 14.35 11.70
C SER A 31 -0.49 14.83 12.56
N LEU A 32 0.58 14.03 12.68
CA LEU A 32 1.80 14.39 13.42
C LEU A 32 2.56 15.55 12.77
N LEU A 33 2.55 15.63 11.44
CA LEU A 33 3.25 16.68 10.70
C LEU A 33 2.61 18.07 10.90
N GLY A 34 1.30 18.11 11.21
CA GLY A 34 0.55 19.33 11.46
C GLY A 34 0.64 20.32 10.28
N ARG A 35 1.10 21.55 10.56
CA ARG A 35 1.30 22.59 9.53
C ARG A 35 2.74 22.55 8.99
N PRO A 36 2.98 22.04 7.76
CA PRO A 36 4.33 21.94 7.21
C PRO A 36 4.90 23.33 6.87
N VAL A 37 6.02 23.69 7.52
CA VAL A 37 6.69 24.99 7.34
C VAL A 37 7.89 24.89 6.41
N THR A 38 8.65 23.79 6.47
CA THR A 38 9.84 23.61 5.63
C THR A 38 9.52 22.97 4.28
N PRO A 39 10.33 23.20 3.23
CA PRO A 39 10.18 22.50 1.95
C PRO A 39 10.17 20.97 2.09
N TYR A 40 10.99 20.45 3.00
CA TYR A 40 11.05 19.02 3.30
C TYR A 40 9.73 18.50 3.89
N GLN A 41 9.17 19.20 4.88
CA GLN A 41 7.87 18.83 5.45
C GLN A 41 6.76 18.91 4.41
N LYS A 42 6.78 19.93 3.53
CA LYS A 42 5.81 20.05 2.43
C LYS A 42 5.92 18.88 1.45
N ALA A 43 7.14 18.46 1.11
CA ALA A 43 7.37 17.27 0.27
C ALA A 43 6.87 16.00 0.96
N GLN A 44 7.15 15.84 2.26
CA GLN A 44 6.68 14.71 3.06
C GLN A 44 5.14 14.66 3.09
N ALA A 45 4.48 15.79 3.34
CA ALA A 45 3.01 15.86 3.35
C ALA A 45 2.42 15.45 2.00
N ARG A 46 2.99 15.93 0.89
CA ARG A 46 2.55 15.57 -0.47
C ARG A 46 2.72 14.08 -0.73
N ALA A 47 3.87 13.51 -0.36
CA ALA A 47 4.14 12.09 -0.55
C ALA A 47 3.19 11.22 0.28
N CYS A 48 2.98 11.53 1.57
CA CYS A 48 2.08 10.77 2.42
C CYS A 48 0.63 10.80 1.91
N ARG A 49 0.12 11.97 1.49
CA ARG A 49 -1.23 12.09 0.91
C ARG A 49 -1.38 11.27 -0.37
N LEU A 50 -0.42 11.37 -1.28
CA LEU A 50 -0.47 10.63 -2.54
C LEU A 50 -0.45 9.11 -2.29
N LEU A 51 0.40 8.65 -1.36
CA LEU A 51 0.48 7.23 -1.02
C LEU A 51 -0.82 6.74 -0.36
N GLU A 52 -1.36 7.50 0.59
CA GLU A 52 -2.64 7.20 1.23
C GLU A 52 -3.78 7.07 0.21
N GLU A 53 -3.92 8.04 -0.71
CA GLU A 53 -4.95 8.01 -1.76
C GLU A 53 -4.82 6.77 -2.66
N LEU A 54 -3.60 6.43 -3.09
CA LEU A 54 -3.34 5.26 -3.92
C LEU A 54 -3.67 3.95 -3.18
N LEU A 55 -3.38 3.87 -1.88
CA LEU A 55 -3.70 2.71 -1.06
C LEU A 55 -5.21 2.59 -0.84
N ILE A 56 -5.92 3.69 -0.58
CA ILE A 56 -7.38 3.72 -0.47
C ILE A 56 -8.01 3.24 -1.78
N GLN A 57 -7.55 3.74 -2.93
CA GLN A 57 -8.04 3.29 -4.24
C GLN A 57 -7.79 1.80 -4.46
N LYS A 58 -6.61 1.30 -4.08
CA LYS A 58 -6.28 -0.13 -4.17
C LYS A 58 -7.18 -0.98 -3.25
N LEU A 59 -7.39 -0.53 -2.02
CA LEU A 59 -8.27 -1.18 -1.05
C LEU A 59 -9.71 -1.22 -1.56
N ALA A 60 -10.20 -0.12 -2.13
CA ALA A 60 -11.53 -0.05 -2.75
C ALA A 60 -11.68 -1.05 -3.89
N ARG A 61 -10.67 -1.19 -4.77
CA ARG A 61 -10.66 -2.20 -5.84
C ARG A 61 -10.64 -3.62 -5.29
N MET A 62 -9.91 -3.88 -4.20
CA MET A 62 -9.87 -5.21 -3.56
C MET A 62 -11.20 -5.58 -2.88
N ARG A 63 -11.88 -4.61 -2.27
CA ARG A 63 -13.20 -4.81 -1.64
C ARG A 63 -14.34 -4.89 -2.67
N GLY A 64 -14.25 -4.12 -3.75
CA GLY A 64 -15.24 -4.09 -4.83
C GLY A 64 -15.12 -5.23 -5.85
N ASN A 65 -14.08 -6.06 -5.73
CA ASN A 65 -13.91 -7.25 -6.57
C ASN A 65 -14.11 -8.51 -5.71
N PRO A 66 -15.34 -9.02 -5.55
CA PRO A 66 -15.50 -10.41 -5.17
C PRO A 66 -14.83 -11.19 -6.29
N GLN A 67 -13.76 -11.91 -5.99
CA GLN A 67 -13.05 -12.75 -6.94
C GLN A 67 -14.07 -13.56 -7.76
N LYS A 68 -14.37 -13.13 -9.00
CA LYS A 68 -14.98 -14.01 -9.98
C LYS A 68 -13.92 -15.07 -10.22
N LYS A 69 -14.11 -16.23 -9.57
CA LYS A 69 -13.46 -17.48 -9.96
C LYS A 69 -13.61 -17.58 -11.49
N PRO A 70 -12.55 -17.88 -12.25
CA PRO A 70 -12.72 -18.21 -13.65
C PRO A 70 -13.68 -19.41 -13.69
N ALA A 71 -14.86 -19.19 -14.27
CA ALA A 71 -15.83 -20.23 -14.53
C ALA A 71 -15.22 -21.15 -15.59
N GLU A 72 -14.85 -22.34 -15.15
CA GLU A 72 -14.55 -23.48 -15.99
C GLU A 72 -15.85 -23.91 -16.69
N LYS A 73 -15.88 -23.78 -18.02
CA LYS A 73 -16.78 -24.50 -18.94
C LYS A 73 -16.08 -24.67 -20.28
#